data_AF-A0A966MM50-F1
#
_entry.id   AF-A0A966MM50-F1
#
_cell.length_a   1.000
_cell.length_b   1.000
_cell.length_c   1.000
_cell.angle_alpha   90.00
_cell.angle_beta   90.00
_cell.angle_gamma   90.00
#
_symmetry.space_group_name_H-M   'P 1'
#
loop_
_entity.id
_entity.type
_entity.pdbx_description
1 polymer ?
#
loop_
_entity_poly.entity_id
_entity_poly.type
_entity_poly.pdbx_seq_one_letter_code
_entity_poly.pdbx_strand_id
1 'polypeptide(L)'
;MADAVATQILFDGERKAIMKFTDISDGTGETKVTKVNVAALNPNAFQQACDGVTITKIYAMTHGMEVAIYWDATTDVLVTVVPQNTNYVADYESFGGLWNNAGTGKNGNILFSTLDQSAGDAYTIILEMVKHYAA
;
A
#
# COMPACT_ATOMS: atom_id res chain seq x y z
N MET A 1 -7.10 17.53 -14.56
CA MET A 1 -6.79 18.23 -13.30
C MET A 1 -6.35 17.13 -12.39
N ALA A 2 -5.07 16.97 -12.07
CA ALA A 2 -4.57 15.73 -11.46
C ALA A 2 -5.43 15.21 -10.29
N ASP A 3 -5.49 13.88 -10.19
CA ASP A 3 -6.09 13.11 -9.12
C ASP A 3 -5.85 13.72 -7.73
N ALA A 4 -6.92 13.82 -6.93
CA ALA A 4 -6.88 14.39 -5.59
C ALA A 4 -6.50 13.32 -4.56
N VAL A 5 -5.19 13.06 -4.46
CA VAL A 5 -4.64 12.03 -3.59
C VAL A 5 -4.28 12.55 -2.19
N ALA A 6 -4.43 11.70 -1.17
CA ALA A 6 -3.89 11.97 0.16
C ALA A 6 -3.34 10.71 0.83
N THR A 7 -2.30 10.88 1.64
CA THR A 7 -1.69 9.86 2.46
C THR A 7 -1.68 10.31 3.92
N GLN A 8 -2.05 9.41 4.82
CA GLN A 8 -2.01 9.65 6.26
C GLN A 8 -1.40 8.44 6.98
N ILE A 9 -0.39 8.70 7.81
CA ILE A 9 0.07 7.71 8.79
C ILE A 9 -0.86 7.77 9.99
N LEU A 10 -1.60 6.70 10.25
CA LEU A 10 -2.49 6.57 11.40
C LEU A 10 -1.74 6.08 12.64
N PHE A 11 -0.76 5.20 12.42
CA PHE A 11 0.10 4.68 13.47
C PHE A 11 1.45 4.28 12.88
N ASP A 12 2.55 4.58 13.58
CA ASP A 12 3.90 4.18 13.20
C ASP A 12 4.72 3.90 14.46
N GLY A 13 4.48 2.74 15.05
CA GLY A 13 5.24 2.22 16.18
C GLY A 13 6.41 1.35 15.72
N GLU A 14 7.17 0.77 16.63
CA GLU A 14 8.38 0.01 16.26
C GLU A 14 8.09 -1.21 15.36
N ARG A 15 7.03 -1.99 15.61
CA ARG A 15 6.73 -3.19 14.80
C ARG A 15 5.54 -3.05 13.87
N LYS A 16 4.68 -2.08 14.08
CA LYS A 16 3.41 -1.96 13.37
C LYS A 16 3.27 -0.57 12.77
N ALA A 17 2.90 -0.52 11.50
CA ALA A 17 2.52 0.70 10.79
C ALA A 17 1.11 0.54 10.24
N ILE A 18 0.30 1.60 10.37
CA ILE A 18 -1.03 1.68 9.78
C ILE A 18 -1.08 2.97 8.96
N MET A 19 -1.37 2.85 7.67
CA MET A 19 -1.43 3.98 6.75
C MET A 19 -2.74 3.97 5.98
N LYS A 20 -3.32 5.15 5.80
CA LYS A 20 -4.54 5.40 5.01
C LYS A 20 -4.17 6.16 3.74
N PHE A 21 -4.75 5.73 2.63
CA PHE A 21 -4.61 6.32 1.31
C PHE A 21 -5.99 6.64 0.76
N THR A 22 -6.13 7.81 0.15
CA THR A 22 -7.35 8.18 -0.57
C THR A 22 -7.00 8.71 -1.94
N ASP A 23 -7.92 8.51 -2.87
CA ASP A 23 -7.90 9.11 -4.19
C ASP A 23 -9.32 9.50 -4.62
N ILE A 24 -9.41 10.59 -5.37
CA ILE A 24 -10.57 10.95 -6.18
C ILE A 24 -10.00 11.26 -7.57
N SER A 25 -10.34 10.39 -8.53
CA SER A 25 -9.73 10.45 -9.84
C SER A 25 -10.33 11.54 -10.72
N ASP A 26 -9.49 12.13 -11.55
CA ASP A 26 -9.87 13.01 -12.65
C ASP A 26 -10.11 12.26 -13.96
N GLY A 27 -10.00 10.93 -13.93
CA GLY A 27 -10.12 10.01 -15.05
C GLY A 27 -8.77 9.56 -15.63
N THR A 28 -7.64 10.09 -15.14
CA THR A 28 -6.31 9.62 -15.57
C THR A 28 -5.76 8.52 -14.67
N GLY A 29 -6.07 8.54 -13.38
CA GLY A 29 -5.69 7.50 -12.44
C GLY A 29 -4.24 7.52 -12.00
N GLU A 30 -3.91 6.58 -11.12
CA GLU A 30 -2.56 6.39 -10.61
C GLU A 30 -1.82 5.30 -11.39
N THR A 31 -0.55 5.55 -11.71
CA THR A 31 0.33 4.54 -12.31
C THR A 31 1.58 4.38 -11.46
N LYS A 32 1.65 3.27 -10.72
CA LYS A 32 2.81 2.86 -9.91
C LYS A 32 3.30 3.94 -8.93
N VAL A 33 2.35 4.66 -8.32
CA VAL A 33 2.64 5.70 -7.33
C VAL A 33 3.09 5.05 -6.02
N THR A 34 4.25 5.44 -5.50
CA THR A 34 4.73 4.98 -4.19
C THR A 34 3.83 5.48 -3.07
N LYS A 35 3.09 4.58 -2.43
CA LYS A 35 2.19 4.88 -1.32
C LYS A 35 2.84 4.63 0.03
N VAL A 36 3.55 3.51 0.16
CA VAL A 36 4.37 3.22 1.35
C VAL A 36 5.83 3.35 0.96
N ASN A 37 6.50 4.37 1.49
CA ASN A 37 7.95 4.47 1.46
C ASN A 37 8.49 3.98 2.81
N VAL A 38 9.03 2.76 2.85
CA VAL A 38 9.45 2.14 4.12
C VAL A 38 10.61 2.87 4.77
N ALA A 39 11.50 3.47 3.98
CA ALA A 39 12.63 4.24 4.49
C ALA A 39 12.21 5.53 5.20
N ALA A 40 10.96 5.97 5.01
CA ALA A 40 10.37 7.13 5.70
C ALA A 40 9.61 6.76 6.98
N LEU A 41 9.46 5.46 7.30
CA LEU A 41 8.85 5.01 8.55
C LEU A 41 9.85 5.08 9.71
N ASN A 42 9.33 5.18 10.93
CA ASN A 42 10.15 5.30 12.13
C ASN A 42 11.14 4.12 12.27
N PRO A 43 12.41 4.41 12.62
CA PRO A 43 13.39 3.37 12.92
C PRO A 43 13.00 2.58 14.18
N ASN A 44 13.64 1.44 14.38
CA ASN A 44 13.46 0.67 15.62
C ASN A 44 14.24 1.28 16.81
N ALA A 45 14.14 0.67 17.99
CA ALA A 45 14.84 1.12 19.18
C ALA A 45 16.38 1.11 19.04
N PHE A 46 16.91 0.29 18.11
CA PHE A 46 18.33 0.22 17.76
C PHE A 46 18.74 1.20 16.65
N GLN A 47 17.86 2.13 16.25
CA GLN A 47 18.09 3.11 15.17
C GLN A 47 18.28 2.47 13.78
N GLN A 48 17.82 1.23 13.58
CA GLN A 48 17.82 0.60 12.27
C GLN A 48 16.63 1.15 11.46
N ALA A 49 16.90 1.56 10.22
CA ALA A 49 15.87 1.99 9.29
C ALA A 49 15.00 0.80 8.86
N CYS A 50 13.69 1.03 8.70
CA CYS A 50 12.77 0.03 8.18
C CYS A 50 13.15 -0.31 6.74
N ASP A 51 13.34 -1.60 6.43
CA ASP A 51 13.77 -2.09 5.12
C ASP A 51 12.71 -2.93 4.41
N GLY A 52 11.60 -3.22 5.09
CA GLY A 52 10.49 -3.96 4.52
C GLY A 52 9.26 -3.96 5.39
N VAL A 53 8.14 -4.35 4.79
CA VAL A 53 6.88 -4.55 5.48
C VAL A 53 6.19 -5.84 5.02
N THR A 54 5.39 -6.42 5.90
CA THR A 54 4.41 -7.46 5.59
C THR A 54 3.02 -6.86 5.76
N ILE A 55 2.16 -6.97 4.74
CA ILE A 55 0.77 -6.50 4.83
C ILE A 55 -0.04 -7.57 5.57
N THR A 56 -0.61 -7.22 6.72
CA THR A 56 -1.46 -8.14 7.50
C THR A 56 -2.94 -7.93 7.23
N LYS A 57 -3.38 -6.69 7.00
CA LYS A 57 -4.77 -6.38 6.63
C LYS A 57 -4.87 -5.28 5.58
N ILE A 58 -5.91 -5.38 4.76
CA ILE A 58 -6.31 -4.35 3.81
C ILE A 58 -7.77 -4.02 4.08
N TYR A 59 -8.03 -2.79 4.52
CA TYR A 59 -9.38 -2.24 4.58
C TYR A 59 -9.61 -1.49 3.27
N ALA A 60 -10.53 -1.98 2.46
CA ALA A 60 -10.75 -1.49 1.11
C ALA A 60 -12.16 -0.92 0.98
N MET A 61 -12.26 0.31 0.49
CA MET A 61 -13.48 0.97 0.09
C MET A 61 -13.22 1.58 -1.30
N THR A 62 -13.89 1.09 -2.34
CA THR A 62 -13.72 1.57 -3.73
C THR A 62 -15.07 1.93 -4.35
N HIS A 63 -15.05 2.90 -5.25
CA HIS A 63 -16.20 3.32 -6.04
C HIS A 63 -15.75 3.58 -7.48
N GLY A 64 -16.30 2.83 -8.44
CA GLY A 64 -16.03 3.01 -9.87
C GLY A 64 -14.64 2.61 -10.37
N MET A 65 -13.67 2.34 -9.50
CA MET A 65 -12.28 1.99 -9.87
C MET A 65 -11.74 0.77 -9.12
N GLU A 66 -10.75 0.10 -9.71
CA GLU A 66 -9.94 -0.91 -9.03
C GLU A 66 -8.64 -0.31 -8.53
N VAL A 67 -8.02 -0.94 -7.53
CA VAL A 67 -6.68 -0.58 -7.06
C VAL A 67 -5.77 -1.79 -7.10
N ALA A 68 -4.77 -1.76 -7.97
CA ALA A 68 -3.71 -2.75 -8.04
C ALA A 68 -2.56 -2.35 -7.11
N ILE A 69 -2.22 -3.23 -6.18
CA ILE A 69 -1.17 -3.03 -5.18
C ILE A 69 0.05 -3.84 -5.59
N TYR A 70 1.23 -3.22 -5.57
CA TYR A 70 2.49 -3.83 -6.01
C TYR A 70 3.59 -3.72 -4.97
N TRP A 71 4.46 -4.72 -4.96
CA TRP A 71 5.80 -4.64 -4.40
C TRP A 71 6.72 -3.90 -5.37
N ASP A 72 7.39 -2.85 -4.88
CA ASP A 72 8.40 -2.11 -5.64
C ASP A 72 9.71 -2.89 -5.75
N ALA A 73 10.20 -3.02 -6.98
CA ALA A 73 11.47 -3.67 -7.31
C ALA A 73 11.92 -3.25 -8.72
N THR A 74 13.02 -3.80 -9.24
CA THR A 74 13.41 -3.55 -10.65
C THR A 74 12.30 -3.96 -11.63
N THR A 75 11.60 -5.05 -11.30
CA THR A 75 10.33 -5.42 -11.92
C THR A 75 9.31 -5.58 -10.82
N ASP A 76 8.36 -4.63 -10.74
CA ASP A 76 7.30 -4.67 -9.74
C ASP A 76 6.51 -5.99 -9.79
N VAL A 77 6.13 -6.49 -8.62
CA VAL A 77 5.31 -7.70 -8.50
C VAL A 77 3.95 -7.36 -7.93
N LEU A 78 2.88 -7.85 -8.56
CA LEU A 78 1.51 -7.65 -8.09
C LEU A 78 1.32 -8.37 -6.74
N VAL A 79 0.82 -7.64 -5.75
CA VAL A 79 0.38 -8.19 -4.46
C VAL A 79 -1.06 -8.68 -4.58
N THR A 80 -1.96 -7.78 -4.97
CA THR A 80 -3.39 -8.05 -5.12
C THR A 80 -4.06 -6.94 -5.91
N VAL A 81 -5.29 -7.19 -6.38
CA VAL A 81 -6.16 -6.19 -6.97
C VAL A 81 -7.40 -6.07 -6.09
N VAL A 82 -7.68 -4.86 -5.63
CA VAL A 82 -8.92 -4.51 -4.95
C VAL A 82 -9.96 -4.21 -6.02
N PRO A 83 -11.09 -4.95 -6.08
CA PRO A 83 -12.09 -4.78 -7.13
C PRO A 83 -12.87 -3.47 -6.99
N GLN A 84 -13.62 -3.13 -8.04
CA GLN A 84 -14.53 -1.98 -8.05
C GLN A 84 -15.70 -2.14 -7.05
N ASN A 85 -16.25 -1.01 -6.62
CA ASN A 85 -17.53 -0.92 -5.89
C ASN A 85 -17.61 -1.82 -4.65
N THR A 86 -16.53 -1.84 -3.88
CA THR A 86 -16.37 -2.78 -2.78
C THR A 86 -16.19 -2.08 -1.44
N ASN A 87 -16.55 -2.78 -0.36
CA ASN A 87 -16.27 -2.39 1.01
C ASN A 87 -16.03 -3.65 1.85
N TYR A 88 -14.76 -3.97 2.14
CA TYR A 88 -14.41 -5.14 2.92
C TYR A 88 -13.07 -4.98 3.65
N VAL A 89 -12.83 -5.94 4.55
CA VAL A 89 -11.53 -6.15 5.18
C VAL A 89 -10.98 -7.49 4.74
N ALA A 90 -9.83 -7.47 4.08
CA ALA A 90 -9.02 -8.66 3.85
C ALA A 90 -8.07 -8.83 5.03
N ASP A 91 -8.23 -9.93 5.78
CA ASP A 91 -7.38 -10.28 6.92
C ASP A 91 -6.51 -11.48 6.57
N TYR A 92 -5.20 -11.32 6.69
CA TYR A 92 -4.19 -12.30 6.34
C TYR A 92 -3.36 -12.74 7.56
N GLU A 93 -3.72 -12.31 8.77
CA GLU A 93 -2.95 -12.59 9.99
C GLU A 93 -2.84 -14.10 10.28
N SER A 94 -3.88 -14.87 9.96
CA SER A 94 -3.95 -16.31 10.27
C SER A 94 -2.85 -17.14 9.58
N PHE A 95 -2.23 -16.62 8.53
CA PHE A 95 -1.14 -17.28 7.81
C PHE A 95 0.13 -16.42 7.68
N GLY A 96 0.23 -15.35 8.47
CA GLY A 96 1.44 -14.53 8.58
C GLY A 96 1.53 -13.34 7.61
N GLY A 97 0.46 -13.02 6.89
CA GLY A 97 0.39 -11.85 6.00
C GLY A 97 1.01 -12.03 4.62
N LEU A 98 0.92 -10.98 3.80
CA LEU A 98 1.51 -10.92 2.47
C LEU A 98 2.90 -10.29 2.55
N TRP A 99 3.92 -11.07 2.23
CA TRP A 99 5.33 -10.65 2.26
C TRP A 99 5.85 -10.35 0.85
N ASN A 100 6.87 -9.49 0.78
CA ASN A 100 7.47 -9.08 -0.49
C ASN A 100 8.26 -10.22 -1.14
N ASN A 101 7.68 -10.80 -2.19
CA ASN A 101 8.23 -11.89 -3.00
C ASN A 101 8.88 -11.40 -4.31
N ALA A 102 9.15 -10.10 -4.45
CA ALA A 102 9.83 -9.57 -5.60
C ALA A 102 11.30 -10.01 -5.65
N GLY A 103 11.88 -9.95 -6.86
CA GLY A 103 13.25 -10.35 -7.13
C GLY A 103 14.27 -9.25 -6.83
N THR A 104 15.23 -9.08 -7.73
CA THR A 104 16.29 -8.06 -7.63
C THR A 104 15.71 -6.65 -7.50
N GLY A 105 16.37 -5.83 -6.66
CA GLY A 105 16.04 -4.42 -6.51
C GLY A 105 14.85 -4.13 -5.59
N LYS A 106 14.29 -5.13 -4.91
CA LYS A 106 13.25 -4.89 -3.91
C LYS A 106 13.74 -3.95 -2.81
N ASN A 107 12.91 -2.99 -2.42
CA ASN A 107 13.24 -1.97 -1.41
C ASN A 107 12.21 -1.89 -0.28
N GLY A 108 11.22 -2.80 -0.28
CA GLY A 108 10.17 -2.85 0.73
C GLY A 108 8.98 -1.91 0.48
N ASN A 109 9.07 -1.00 -0.49
CA ASN A 109 8.00 -0.05 -0.80
C ASN A 109 6.78 -0.74 -1.41
N ILE A 110 5.64 -0.07 -1.27
CA ILE A 110 4.36 -0.49 -1.86
C ILE A 110 3.87 0.60 -2.81
N LEU A 111 3.54 0.18 -4.04
CA LEU A 111 3.05 1.06 -5.10
C LEU A 111 1.59 0.76 -5.39
N PHE A 112 0.80 1.80 -5.71
CA PHE A 112 -0.57 1.65 -6.20
C PHE A 112 -0.66 2.06 -7.67
N SER A 113 -1.49 1.34 -8.41
CA SER A 113 -2.08 1.81 -9.66
C SER A 113 -3.60 1.71 -9.57
N THR A 114 -4.32 2.59 -10.25
CA THR A 114 -5.77 2.43 -10.46
C THR A 114 -6.03 1.79 -11.81
N LEU A 115 -7.12 1.03 -11.91
CA LEU A 115 -7.62 0.50 -13.18
C LEU A 115 -9.10 0.84 -13.34
N ASP A 116 -9.52 0.98 -14.61
CA ASP A 116 -10.90 1.28 -15.02
C ASP A 116 -11.49 2.56 -14.42
N GLN A 117 -10.64 3.49 -13.98
CA GLN A 117 -11.07 4.78 -13.42
C GLN A 117 -11.70 5.71 -14.46
N SER A 118 -12.71 6.43 -14.01
CA SER A 118 -13.32 7.60 -14.64
C SER A 118 -13.28 8.80 -13.67
N ALA A 119 -13.59 9.99 -14.20
CA ALA A 119 -13.63 11.20 -13.37
C ALA A 119 -14.71 11.09 -12.27
N GLY A 120 -14.31 11.28 -11.02
CA GLY A 120 -15.17 11.18 -9.84
C GLY A 120 -15.15 9.82 -9.15
N ASP A 121 -14.52 8.82 -9.74
CA ASP A 121 -14.27 7.54 -9.06
C ASP A 121 -13.27 7.74 -7.92
N ALA A 122 -13.34 6.87 -6.91
CA ALA A 122 -12.57 7.08 -5.69
C ALA A 122 -12.21 5.78 -4.98
N TYR A 123 -11.13 5.82 -4.21
CA TYR A 123 -10.81 4.78 -3.23
C TYR A 123 -10.45 5.37 -1.86
N THR A 124 -10.67 4.55 -0.84
CA THR A 124 -10.03 4.66 0.47
C THR A 124 -9.48 3.29 0.84
N ILE A 125 -8.16 3.20 1.00
CA ILE A 125 -7.48 1.98 1.41
C ILE A 125 -6.69 2.24 2.68
N ILE A 126 -6.82 1.35 3.66
CA ILE A 126 -6.00 1.35 4.86
C ILE A 126 -5.18 0.06 4.86
N LEU A 127 -3.86 0.19 4.93
CA LEU A 127 -2.95 -0.93 5.08
C LEU A 127 -2.54 -1.03 6.54
N GLU A 128 -2.73 -2.22 7.11
CA GLU A 128 -2.09 -2.61 8.35
C GLU A 128 -0.86 -3.47 8.02
N MET A 129 0.28 -3.07 8.57
CA MET A 129 1.58 -3.62 8.18
C MET A 129 2.46 -3.91 9.40
N VAL A 130 3.24 -4.98 9.30
CA VAL A 130 4.32 -5.30 10.23
C VAL A 130 5.65 -4.87 9.61
N LYS A 131 6.43 -4.07 10.34
CA LYS A 131 7.74 -3.57 9.90
C LYS A 131 8.86 -4.58 10.15
N HIS A 132 9.76 -4.63 9.18
CA HIS A 132 11.02 -5.37 9.21
C HIS A 132 12.19 -4.41 9.20
N TYR A 133 13.29 -4.88 9.77
CA TYR A 133 14.53 -4.13 9.90
C TYR A 133 15.66 -5.06 9.51
N ALA A 134 16.62 -4.53 8.75
CA ALA A 134 17.85 -5.24 8.46
C ALA A 134 18.54 -5.59 9.79
N ALA A 135 19.01 -6.82 9.91
CA ALA A 135 19.81 -7.26 11.06
C ALA A 135 21.15 -6.54 11.11
#